data_AF-A0AAD4E3Q7-F1
#
_entry.id   AF-A0AAD4E3Q7-F1
#
_cell.length_a   1.000
_cell.length_b   1.000
_cell.length_c   1.000
_cell.angle_alpha   90.00
_cell.angle_beta   90.00
_cell.angle_gamma   90.00
#
_symmetry.space_group_name_H-M   'P 1'
#
loop_
_entity.id
_entity.type
_entity.pdbx_description
1 polymer ?
#
loop_
_entity_poly.entity_id
_entity_poly.type
_entity_poly.pdbx_seq_one_letter_code
_entity_poly.pdbx_strand_id
1 'polypeptide(L)'
;MLCVLAGIKAEPVSNVLLRELSIIVNDVLSDVPTHMFAVFSSRQPAPARCCRVTLFPAHNLIFAIHCANLPVLPTLTPAIAECTGQEIKVPVVPLCIPAPEIFPQLSAFLYMKCIDHLLGSLMPLPTPPQLYLDDPTTRHITKVHSTWRNTIALGIADERLWCTLDTAWEVLFTSLAISMGKPSLTS
;
A
#
# COMPACT_ATOMS: atom_id res chain seq x y z
N MET A 1 2.71 9.19 13.62
CA MET A 1 2.18 9.15 12.24
C MET A 1 1.33 7.91 11.93
N LEU A 2 1.88 6.68 11.93
CA LEU A 2 1.07 5.47 11.61
C LEU A 2 -0.02 5.13 12.65
N CYS A 3 0.19 5.42 13.95
CA CYS A 3 -0.80 5.15 15.00
C CYS A 3 -2.14 5.89 14.79
N VAL A 4 -2.13 7.08 14.19
CA VAL A 4 -3.35 7.84 13.87
C VAL A 4 -4.15 7.14 12.78
N LEU A 5 -3.45 6.56 11.79
CA LEU A 5 -4.09 5.91 10.65
C LEU A 5 -4.93 4.69 11.09
N ALA A 6 -4.53 4.02 12.17
CA ALA A 6 -5.24 2.88 12.73
C ALA A 6 -6.54 3.26 13.49
N GLY A 7 -6.66 4.52 13.92
CA GLY A 7 -7.80 5.02 14.69
C GLY A 7 -8.90 5.70 13.87
N ILE A 8 -8.71 5.88 12.55
CA ILE A 8 -9.65 6.59 11.69
C ILE A 8 -10.73 5.64 11.19
N LYS A 9 -11.99 5.91 11.54
CA LYS A 9 -13.16 5.20 11.02
C LYS A 9 -13.82 6.03 9.91
N ALA A 10 -13.89 5.48 8.71
CA ALA A 10 -14.59 6.06 7.57
C ALA A 10 -15.87 5.27 7.31
N GLU A 11 -17.03 5.91 7.39
CA GLU A 11 -18.32 5.27 7.03
C GLU A 11 -18.58 5.48 5.52
N PRO A 12 -18.67 4.42 4.70
CA PRO A 12 -18.96 4.56 3.28
C PRO A 12 -20.47 4.69 3.05
N VAL A 13 -20.93 5.88 2.65
CA VAL A 13 -22.38 6.19 2.53
C VAL A 13 -22.92 6.14 1.08
N SER A 14 -22.08 5.97 0.04
CA SER A 14 -22.56 6.11 -1.35
C SER A 14 -21.79 5.29 -2.40
N ASN A 15 -22.49 4.92 -3.49
CA ASN A 15 -21.93 4.36 -4.72
C ASN A 15 -21.11 5.37 -5.54
N VAL A 16 -21.02 6.62 -5.08
CA VAL A 16 -20.23 7.70 -5.69
C VAL A 16 -19.06 8.01 -4.77
N LEU A 17 -17.87 8.15 -5.36
CA LEU A 17 -16.68 8.57 -4.61
C LEU A 17 -16.90 9.99 -4.08
N LEU A 18 -16.89 10.13 -2.75
CA LEU A 18 -16.98 11.43 -2.08
C LEU A 18 -15.75 12.27 -2.41
N ARG A 19 -15.92 13.60 -2.51
CA ARG A 19 -14.79 14.54 -2.66
C ARG A 19 -14.11 14.86 -1.35
N GLU A 20 -14.85 14.78 -0.25
CA GLU A 20 -14.41 15.04 1.10
C GLU A 20 -14.96 13.96 2.03
N LEU A 21 -14.21 13.65 3.07
CA LEU A 21 -14.58 12.67 4.08
C LEU A 21 -14.34 13.27 5.46
N SER A 22 -15.35 13.15 6.31
CA SER A 22 -15.22 13.44 7.74
C SER A 22 -14.49 12.30 8.45
N ILE A 23 -13.41 12.61 9.14
CA ILE A 23 -12.64 11.68 9.97
C ILE A 23 -12.67 12.15 11.43
N ILE A 24 -12.73 11.20 12.36
CA ILE A 24 -12.68 11.47 13.79
C ILE A 24 -11.24 11.27 14.27
N VAL A 25 -10.67 12.30 14.88
CA VAL A 25 -9.29 12.27 15.40
C VAL A 25 -9.30 11.80 16.86
N ASN A 26 -8.76 10.60 17.09
CA ASN A 26 -8.71 10.00 18.43
C ASN A 26 -7.40 10.27 19.18
N ASP A 27 -6.36 10.73 18.49
CA ASP A 27 -5.04 11.05 19.07
C ASP A 27 -4.58 12.43 18.59
N VAL A 28 -4.58 13.41 19.51
CA VAL A 28 -4.27 14.81 19.25
C VAL A 28 -2.76 15.07 19.19
N LEU A 29 -1.93 14.14 19.71
CA LEU A 29 -0.47 14.31 19.77
C LEU A 29 0.24 13.98 18.46
N SER A 30 -0.47 13.39 17.50
CA SER A 30 0.08 12.97 16.23
C SER A 30 -0.48 13.82 15.09
N ASP A 31 0.36 14.12 14.09
CA ASP A 31 -0.09 14.83 12.89
C ASP A 31 -1.30 14.14 12.25
N VAL A 32 -2.34 14.93 11.97
CA VAL A 32 -3.55 14.45 11.29
C VAL A 32 -3.27 14.27 9.79
N PRO A 33 -3.91 13.28 9.13
CA PRO A 33 -3.72 13.11 7.71
C PRO A 33 -4.25 14.33 6.95
N THR A 34 -3.50 14.72 5.94
CA THR A 34 -3.91 15.81 5.04
C THR A 34 -5.05 15.38 4.12
N HIS A 35 -5.05 14.14 3.64
CA HIS A 35 -6.06 13.66 2.70
C HIS A 35 -6.25 12.16 2.85
N MET A 36 -7.30 11.64 2.22
CA MET A 36 -7.55 10.21 2.09
C MET A 36 -7.26 9.80 0.65
N PHE A 37 -6.35 8.86 0.43
CA PHE A 37 -6.26 8.20 -0.87
C PHE A 37 -7.42 7.24 -1.06
N ALA A 38 -8.16 7.40 -2.15
CA ALA A 38 -9.05 6.41 -2.70
C ALA A 38 -8.28 5.53 -3.68
N VAL A 39 -7.76 4.41 -3.19
CA VAL A 39 -6.88 3.52 -3.96
C VAL A 39 -7.71 2.48 -4.71
N PHE A 40 -7.44 2.35 -6.00
CA PHE A 40 -8.15 1.44 -6.89
C PHE A 40 -7.29 0.99 -8.08
N SER A 41 -7.76 -0.03 -8.80
CA SER A 41 -7.14 -0.50 -10.04
C SER A 41 -8.04 -0.20 -11.23
N SER A 42 -7.45 0.25 -12.33
CA SER A 42 -8.14 0.41 -13.61
C SER A 42 -8.50 -0.95 -14.24
N ARG A 43 -7.80 -2.04 -13.90
CA ARG A 43 -8.12 -3.38 -14.40
C ARG A 43 -9.21 -4.01 -13.53
N GLN A 44 -10.44 -3.99 -14.04
CA GLN A 44 -11.55 -4.73 -13.44
C GLN A 44 -11.93 -5.96 -14.27
N PRO A 45 -12.20 -7.11 -13.62
CA PRO A 45 -12.79 -8.25 -14.31
C PRO A 45 -14.21 -7.88 -14.78
N ALA A 46 -14.49 -8.02 -16.08
CA ALA A 46 -15.84 -7.91 -16.60
C ALA A 46 -16.73 -9.01 -15.96
N PRO A 47 -17.99 -8.73 -15.55
CA PRO A 47 -18.82 -7.55 -15.81
C PRO A 47 -18.91 -6.57 -14.63
N ALA A 48 -17.83 -6.37 -13.86
CA ALA A 48 -17.87 -5.49 -12.68
C ALA A 48 -18.22 -4.04 -13.07
N ARG A 49 -19.41 -3.58 -12.65
CA ARG A 49 -19.93 -2.22 -12.91
C ARG A 49 -19.43 -1.16 -11.90
N CYS A 50 -18.75 -1.59 -10.85
CA CYS A 50 -18.29 -0.71 -9.77
C CYS A 50 -16.85 -1.06 -9.41
N CYS A 51 -15.98 -0.05 -9.36
CA CYS A 51 -14.59 -0.20 -8.97
C CYS A 51 -14.48 -0.38 -7.45
N ARG A 52 -13.79 -1.43 -7.00
CA ARG A 52 -13.51 -1.60 -5.56
C ARG A 52 -12.45 -0.58 -5.16
N VAL A 53 -12.84 0.34 -4.29
CA VAL A 53 -11.98 1.40 -3.75
C VAL A 53 -11.68 1.10 -2.29
N THR A 54 -10.44 1.37 -1.85
CA THR A 54 -10.06 1.33 -0.44
C THR A 54 -9.50 2.69 -0.03
N LEU A 55 -9.96 3.22 1.10
CA LEU A 55 -9.56 4.52 1.59
C LEU A 55 -8.38 4.40 2.56
N PHE A 56 -7.33 5.18 2.33
CA PHE A 56 -6.13 5.21 3.16
C PHE A 56 -5.80 6.64 3.57
N PRO A 57 -5.62 6.92 4.88
CA PRO A 57 -5.18 8.24 5.32
C PRO A 57 -3.72 8.51 4.92
N ALA A 58 -3.43 9.74 4.49
CA ALA A 58 -2.14 10.12 3.94
C ALA A 58 -1.69 11.55 4.28
N HIS A 59 -0.37 11.71 4.40
CA HIS A 59 0.31 13.00 4.57
C HIS A 59 0.99 13.38 3.26
N ASN A 60 0.65 14.55 2.73
CA ASN A 60 1.19 15.07 1.48
C ASN A 60 2.73 15.02 1.47
N LEU A 61 3.38 15.48 2.55
CA LEU A 61 4.84 15.52 2.66
C LEU A 61 5.50 14.16 2.40
N ILE A 62 4.99 13.08 3.01
CA ILE A 62 5.59 11.75 2.89
C ILE A 62 5.53 11.23 1.45
N PHE A 63 4.37 11.38 0.80
CA PHE A 63 4.20 10.92 -0.57
C PHE A 63 4.89 11.83 -1.58
N ALA A 64 4.83 13.16 -1.42
CA ALA A 64 5.50 14.10 -2.32
C ALA A 64 7.03 13.99 -2.30
N ILE A 65 7.63 13.61 -1.17
CA ILE A 65 9.08 13.35 -1.08
C ILE A 65 9.46 12.07 -1.84
N HIS A 66 8.62 11.04 -1.80
CA HIS A 66 9.01 9.70 -2.25
C HIS A 66 8.43 9.26 -3.60
N CYS A 67 7.34 9.89 -4.06
CA CYS A 67 6.62 9.47 -5.26
C CYS A 67 6.64 10.60 -6.30
N ALA A 68 7.29 10.36 -7.44
CA ALA A 68 7.31 11.32 -8.55
C ALA A 68 5.99 11.36 -9.35
N ASN A 69 5.22 10.27 -9.31
CA ASN A 69 3.99 10.12 -10.09
C ASN A 69 2.76 10.12 -9.18
N LEU A 70 2.44 11.28 -8.62
CA LEU A 70 1.23 11.48 -7.83
C LEU A 70 0.18 12.28 -8.62
N PRO A 71 -1.12 12.05 -8.35
CA PRO A 71 -2.14 13.00 -8.75
C PRO A 71 -1.87 14.37 -8.10
N VAL A 72 -2.43 15.43 -8.66
CA VAL A 72 -2.36 16.75 -8.04
C VAL A 72 -2.97 16.68 -6.65
N LEU A 73 -2.15 16.87 -5.63
CA LEU A 73 -2.59 16.84 -4.24
C LEU A 73 -3.16 18.22 -3.87
N PRO A 74 -4.31 18.27 -3.18
CA PRO A 74 -4.86 19.52 -2.69
C PRO A 74 -3.87 20.21 -1.75
N THR A 75 -3.63 21.51 -1.98
CA THR A 75 -2.94 22.34 -0.99
C THR A 75 -3.93 22.60 0.15
N LEU A 76 -3.69 21.97 1.30
CA LEU A 76 -4.48 22.23 2.50
C LEU A 76 -3.67 23.03 3.50
N THR A 77 -4.35 23.97 4.14
CA THR A 77 -3.95 24.48 5.44
C THR A 77 -4.11 23.34 6.45
N PRO A 78 -3.08 22.97 7.22
CA PRO A 78 -3.19 21.89 8.19
C PRO A 78 -4.30 22.23 9.19
N ALA A 79 -5.36 21.40 9.21
CA ALA A 79 -6.35 21.46 10.26
C ALA A 79 -5.69 20.95 11.55
N ILE A 80 -5.56 21.81 12.55
CA ILE A 80 -5.05 21.40 13.86
C ILE A 80 -6.23 20.75 14.59
N ALA A 81 -6.08 19.49 14.99
CA ALA A 81 -6.99 18.90 15.97
C ALA A 81 -6.69 19.56 17.32
N GLU A 82 -7.67 20.23 17.91
CA GLU A 82 -7.54 20.87 19.22
C GLU A 82 -8.00 19.93 20.34
N CYS A 83 -8.94 19.02 20.04
CA CYS A 83 -9.56 18.11 21.02
C CYS A 83 -9.70 16.68 20.48
N THR A 84 -9.58 15.70 21.38
CA THR A 84 -9.89 14.29 21.07
C THR A 84 -11.37 14.14 20.69
N GLY A 85 -11.65 13.38 19.63
CA GLY A 85 -13.00 13.20 19.10
C GLY A 85 -13.46 14.30 18.15
N GLN A 86 -12.59 15.26 17.81
CA GLN A 86 -12.90 16.29 16.81
C GLN A 86 -13.06 15.67 15.43
N GLU A 87 -14.13 16.10 14.74
CA GLU A 87 -14.39 15.75 13.35
C GLU A 87 -13.65 16.73 12.42
N ILE A 88 -12.81 16.20 11.54
CA ILE A 88 -12.06 16.98 10.54
C ILE A 88 -12.48 16.49 9.16
N LYS A 89 -12.76 17.44 8.25
CA LYS A 89 -13.01 17.12 6.84
C LYS A 89 -11.71 17.15 6.07
N VAL A 90 -11.41 16.04 5.41
CA VAL A 90 -10.24 15.88 4.55
C VAL A 90 -10.66 15.51 3.14
N PRO A 91 -9.98 16.01 2.10
CA PRO A 91 -10.29 15.65 0.73
C PRO A 91 -9.96 14.18 0.46
N VAL A 92 -10.72 13.59 -0.45
CA VAL A 92 -10.49 12.24 -0.96
C VAL A 92 -9.85 12.35 -2.33
N VAL A 93 -8.63 11.82 -2.46
CA VAL A 93 -7.82 11.88 -3.67
C VAL A 93 -7.80 10.51 -4.34
N PRO A 94 -8.31 10.37 -5.58
CA PRO A 94 -8.25 9.11 -6.31
C PRO A 94 -6.80 8.75 -6.67
N LEU A 95 -6.40 7.51 -6.40
CA LEU A 95 -5.08 6.97 -6.71
C LEU A 95 -5.23 5.63 -7.46
N CYS A 96 -5.02 5.66 -8.77
CA CYS A 96 -5.05 4.47 -9.60
C CYS A 96 -3.67 3.80 -9.61
N ILE A 97 -3.59 2.56 -9.12
CA ILE A 97 -2.36 1.76 -9.15
C ILE A 97 -2.62 0.34 -9.66
N PRO A 98 -1.60 -0.36 -10.18
CA PRO A 98 -1.76 -1.70 -10.73
C PRO A 98 -2.34 -2.73 -9.76
N ALA A 99 -1.88 -2.73 -8.50
CA ALA A 99 -2.22 -3.73 -7.48
C ALA A 99 -2.60 -3.06 -6.13
N PRO A 100 -3.86 -2.60 -5.96
CA PRO A 100 -4.33 -1.91 -4.77
C PRO A 100 -4.09 -2.64 -3.45
N GLU A 101 -4.16 -3.97 -3.48
CA GLU A 101 -3.98 -4.85 -2.33
C GLU A 101 -2.60 -4.79 -1.68
N ILE A 102 -1.59 -4.27 -2.39
CA ILE A 102 -0.20 -4.10 -1.91
C ILE A 102 0.06 -2.70 -1.34
N PHE A 103 -0.86 -1.76 -1.57
CA PHE A 103 -0.71 -0.38 -1.11
C PHE A 103 -0.47 -0.23 0.40
N PRO A 104 -1.13 -0.98 1.31
CA PRO A 104 -0.88 -0.85 2.75
C PRO A 104 0.59 -1.08 3.11
N GLN A 105 1.20 -2.13 2.57
CA GLN A 105 2.60 -2.50 2.85
C GLN A 105 3.56 -1.47 2.27
N LEU A 106 3.30 -1.04 1.03
CA LEU A 106 4.12 -0.02 0.37
C LEU A 106 4.03 1.32 1.09
N SER A 107 2.83 1.74 1.49
CA SER A 107 2.64 2.98 2.27
C SER A 107 3.35 2.90 3.62
N ALA A 108 3.26 1.77 4.34
CA ALA A 108 3.98 1.58 5.60
C ALA A 108 5.50 1.70 5.42
N PHE A 109 6.06 1.15 4.33
CA PHE A 109 7.46 1.35 3.97
C PHE A 109 7.78 2.83 3.72
N LEU A 110 6.93 3.58 2.99
CA LEU A 110 7.16 5.00 2.74
C LEU A 110 7.22 5.83 4.04
N TYR A 111 6.39 5.48 5.03
CA TYR A 111 6.40 6.14 6.35
C TYR A 111 7.57 5.72 7.24
N MET A 112 7.91 4.42 7.27
CA MET A 112 8.84 3.87 8.26
C MET A 112 10.25 3.65 7.72
N LYS A 113 10.40 3.51 6.41
CA LYS A 113 11.63 3.10 5.71
C LYS A 113 12.25 1.80 6.26
N CYS A 114 11.42 0.95 6.87
CA CYS A 114 11.84 -0.31 7.47
C CYS A 114 11.84 -1.43 6.43
N ILE A 115 13.03 -1.76 5.92
CA ILE A 115 13.22 -2.81 4.92
C ILE A 115 12.93 -4.21 5.47
N ASP A 116 13.18 -4.46 6.76
CA ASP A 116 12.95 -5.78 7.37
C ASP A 116 11.47 -6.13 7.37
N HIS A 117 10.62 -5.14 7.67
CA HIS A 117 9.17 -5.30 7.62
C HIS A 117 8.68 -5.49 6.19
N LEU A 118 9.24 -4.75 5.23
CA LEU A 118 8.92 -4.91 3.81
C LEU A 118 9.29 -6.32 3.33
N LEU A 119 10.54 -6.74 3.55
CA LEU A 119 11.03 -8.06 3.15
C LEU A 119 10.20 -9.18 3.79
N GLY A 120 9.96 -9.09 5.10
CA GLY A 120 9.13 -10.07 5.82
C GLY A 120 7.70 -10.18 5.28
N SER A 121 7.14 -9.08 4.73
CA SER A 121 5.80 -9.11 4.11
C SER A 121 5.75 -9.77 2.73
N LEU A 122 6.90 -9.76 2.03
CA LEU A 122 7.09 -10.33 0.70
C LEU A 122 7.46 -11.81 0.75
N MET A 123 8.09 -12.27 1.83
CA MET A 123 8.51 -13.66 2.01
C MET A 123 7.37 -14.55 2.54
N PRO A 124 7.36 -15.85 2.18
CA PRO A 124 6.49 -16.81 2.81
C PRO A 124 6.85 -16.96 4.29
N LEU A 125 5.85 -16.86 5.16
CA LEU A 125 6.02 -17.34 6.53
C LEU A 125 6.03 -18.88 6.54
N PRO A 126 6.81 -19.51 7.44
CA PRO A 126 6.81 -20.95 7.58
C PRO A 126 5.40 -21.42 7.98
N THR A 127 4.70 -22.02 7.03
CA THR A 127 3.38 -22.61 7.26
C THR A 127 3.58 -24.11 7.47
N PRO A 128 2.93 -24.74 8.45
CA PRO A 128 2.98 -26.19 8.61
C PRO A 128 2.61 -26.89 7.28
N PRO A 129 3.36 -27.92 6.86
CA PRO A 129 3.17 -28.56 5.55
C PRO A 129 1.74 -29.04 5.27
N GLN A 130 1.01 -29.40 6.33
CA GLN A 130 -0.36 -29.88 6.30
C GLN A 130 -1.38 -28.82 5.82
N LEU A 131 -0.99 -27.54 5.79
CA LEU A 131 -1.87 -26.40 5.51
C LEU A 131 -1.54 -25.71 4.17
N TYR A 132 -0.67 -26.29 3.34
CA TYR A 132 -0.45 -25.81 1.98
C TYR A 132 -1.67 -26.13 1.11
N LEU A 133 -2.63 -25.20 1.07
CA LEU A 133 -3.80 -25.28 0.19
C LEU A 133 -3.47 -24.86 -1.26
N ASP A 134 -2.47 -23.98 -1.43
CA ASP A 134 -1.99 -23.45 -2.70
C ASP A 134 -0.45 -23.55 -2.75
N ASP A 135 0.17 -23.45 -3.94
CA ASP A 135 1.62 -23.26 -4.02
C ASP A 135 2.01 -21.93 -3.35
N PRO A 136 2.67 -21.96 -2.18
CA PRO A 136 2.99 -20.75 -1.44
C PRO A 136 3.94 -19.84 -2.24
N THR A 137 4.72 -20.40 -3.16
CA THR A 137 5.79 -19.69 -3.86
C THR A 137 5.22 -18.72 -4.89
N THR A 138 4.33 -19.17 -5.77
CA THR A 138 3.67 -18.33 -6.78
C THR A 138 2.89 -17.16 -6.19
N ARG A 139 2.27 -17.35 -5.02
CA ARG A 139 1.59 -16.25 -4.29
C ARG A 139 2.57 -15.14 -3.91
N HIS A 140 3.74 -15.50 -3.39
CA HIS A 140 4.74 -14.52 -2.94
C HIS A 140 5.48 -13.89 -4.12
N ILE A 141 5.72 -14.64 -5.20
CA ILE A 141 6.23 -14.08 -6.47
C ILE A 141 5.26 -13.02 -7.00
N THR A 142 3.96 -13.31 -6.98
CA THR A 142 2.92 -12.35 -7.39
C THR A 142 2.94 -11.10 -6.52
N LYS A 143 3.14 -11.22 -5.20
CA LYS A 143 3.29 -10.06 -4.31
C LYS A 143 4.49 -9.20 -4.69
N VAL A 144 5.67 -9.80 -4.88
CA VAL A 144 6.89 -9.06 -5.27
C VAL A 144 6.67 -8.31 -6.57
N HIS A 145 6.13 -9.01 -7.58
CA HIS A 145 5.79 -8.39 -8.86
C HIS A 145 4.76 -7.26 -8.73
N SER A 146 3.71 -7.44 -7.94
CA SER A 146 2.72 -6.39 -7.67
C SER A 146 3.33 -5.17 -6.96
N THR A 147 4.24 -5.38 -6.00
CA THR A 147 4.98 -4.30 -5.34
C THR A 147 5.86 -3.55 -6.33
N TRP A 148 6.60 -4.27 -7.18
CA TRP A 148 7.41 -3.69 -8.26
C TRP A 148 6.54 -2.81 -9.19
N ARG A 149 5.39 -3.33 -9.65
CA ARG A 149 4.47 -2.57 -10.53
C ARG A 149 3.95 -1.30 -9.88
N ASN A 150 3.58 -1.36 -8.60
CA ASN A 150 3.12 -0.18 -7.86
C ASN A 150 4.25 0.83 -7.66
N THR A 151 5.46 0.37 -7.38
CA THR A 151 6.65 1.21 -7.21
C THR A 151 6.95 2.00 -8.47
N ILE A 152 6.89 1.34 -9.63
CA ILE A 152 7.01 2.01 -10.94
C ILE A 152 5.86 3.00 -11.16
N ALA A 153 4.61 2.57 -10.92
CA ALA A 153 3.44 3.41 -11.15
C ALA A 153 3.47 4.71 -10.33
N LEU A 154 3.96 4.65 -9.09
CA LEU A 154 4.11 5.80 -8.19
C LEU A 154 5.41 6.60 -8.43
N GLY A 155 6.32 6.11 -9.29
CA GLY A 155 7.60 6.78 -9.57
C GLY A 155 8.50 6.84 -8.33
N ILE A 156 8.58 5.75 -7.56
CA ILE A 156 9.39 5.69 -6.34
C ILE A 156 10.85 5.38 -6.71
N ALA A 157 11.76 6.28 -6.34
CA ALA A 157 13.20 6.13 -6.57
C ALA A 157 13.94 5.92 -5.23
N ASP A 158 13.77 4.74 -4.61
CA ASP A 158 14.37 4.37 -3.33
C ASP A 158 15.23 3.11 -3.49
N GLU A 159 16.55 3.25 -3.46
CA GLU A 159 17.51 2.17 -3.71
C GLU A 159 17.31 0.97 -2.76
N ARG A 160 17.02 1.23 -1.48
CA ARG A 160 16.84 0.16 -0.49
C ARG A 160 15.60 -0.65 -0.78
N LEU A 161 14.52 -0.01 -1.22
CA LEU A 161 13.33 -0.70 -1.68
C LEU A 161 13.61 -1.56 -2.91
N TRP A 162 14.31 -1.03 -3.91
CA TRP A 162 14.67 -1.78 -5.12
C TRP A 162 15.51 -3.01 -4.79
N CYS A 163 16.59 -2.86 -4.01
CA CYS A 163 17.40 -3.99 -3.56
C CYS A 163 16.60 -5.04 -2.77
N THR A 164 15.62 -4.59 -1.96
CA THR A 164 14.74 -5.50 -1.21
C THR A 164 13.85 -6.31 -2.16
N LEU A 165 13.33 -5.69 -3.22
CA LEU A 165 12.54 -6.38 -4.24
C LEU A 165 13.37 -7.40 -5.02
N ASP A 166 14.59 -7.02 -5.41
CA ASP A 166 15.52 -7.93 -6.12
C ASP A 166 15.89 -9.12 -5.25
N THR A 167 16.26 -8.87 -3.98
CA THR A 167 16.57 -9.95 -3.02
C THR A 167 15.39 -10.89 -2.84
N ALA A 168 14.18 -10.33 -2.68
CA ALA A 168 12.96 -11.11 -2.55
C ALA A 168 12.67 -11.96 -3.80
N TRP A 169 12.85 -11.38 -4.98
CA TRP A 169 12.66 -12.04 -6.25
C TRP A 169 13.60 -13.23 -6.41
N GLU A 170 14.90 -13.02 -6.19
CA GLU A 170 15.94 -14.06 -6.35
C GLU A 170 15.70 -15.25 -5.41
N VAL A 171 15.37 -14.99 -4.14
CA VAL A 171 15.09 -16.05 -3.16
C VAL A 171 13.89 -16.89 -3.61
N LEU A 172 12.80 -16.24 -4.01
CA LEU A 172 11.56 -16.93 -4.40
C LEU A 172 11.72 -17.70 -5.72
N PHE A 173 12.38 -17.10 -6.71
CA PHE A 173 12.60 -17.71 -8.01
C PHE A 173 13.57 -18.89 -7.91
N THR A 174 14.63 -18.75 -7.12
CA THR A 174 15.56 -19.85 -6.82
C THR A 174 14.84 -21.00 -6.11
N SER A 175 14.02 -20.70 -5.10
CA SER A 175 13.19 -21.70 -4.42
C SER A 175 12.26 -22.43 -5.38
N LEU A 176 11.60 -21.70 -6.30
CA LEU A 176 10.73 -22.29 -7.31
C LEU A 176 11.51 -23.19 -8.27
N ALA A 177 12.67 -22.73 -8.77
CA ALA A 177 13.52 -23.49 -9.67
C ALA A 177 14.01 -24.82 -9.06
N ILE A 178 14.39 -24.78 -7.77
CA ILE A 178 14.75 -25.98 -6.99
C ILE A 178 13.56 -26.92 -6.88
N SER A 179 12.38 -26.39 -6.51
CA SER A 179 11.15 -27.19 -6.40
C SER A 179 10.74 -27.86 -7.71
N MET A 180 11.01 -27.22 -8.85
CA MET A 180 10.74 -27.77 -10.18
C MET A 180 11.84 -28.72 -10.70
N GLY A 181 12.91 -28.96 -9.94
CA GLY A 181 14.05 -29.80 -10.36
C GLY A 181 14.89 -29.19 -11.47
N LYS A 182 14.88 -27.86 -11.65
CA LYS A 182 15.63 -27.12 -12.68
C LYS A 182 16.55 -26.06 -12.07
N PRO A 183 17.55 -26.44 -11.24
CA PRO A 183 18.40 -25.48 -10.55
C PRO A 183 19.32 -24.67 -11.48
N SER A 184 19.48 -25.06 -12.75
CA SER A 184 20.37 -24.38 -13.71
C SER A 184 19.77 -23.11 -14.34
N LEU A 185 18.54 -22.72 -13.99
CA LEU A 185 17.86 -21.55 -14.55
C LEU A 185 18.16 -20.23 -13.80
N THR A 186 19.06 -20.25 -12.80
CA THR A 186 19.34 -19.13 -11.90
C THR A 186 20.71 -18.46 -12.16
N SER A 187 21.14 -18.33 -13.43
CA SER A 187 22.36 -17.60 -13.81
C SER A 187 22.15 -16.71 -15.02
#